data_AF-E4UAU8-F1
#
_entry.id   AF-E4UAU8-F1
#
_cell.length_a   1.000
_cell.length_b   1.000
_cell.length_c   1.000
_cell.angle_alpha   90.00
_cell.angle_beta   90.00
_cell.angle_gamma   90.00
#
_symmetry.space_group_name_H-M   'P 1'
#
loop_
_entity.id
_entity.type
_entity.pdbx_description
1 polymer ?
#
loop_
_entity_poly.entity_id
_entity_poly.type
_entity_poly.pdbx_seq_one_letter_code
_entity_poly.pdbx_strand_id
1 'polypeptide(L)'
;MGYSHSVRIKEKHYPKALGAIPLVARDLRRLHRDRVLPPLAGPLGRGRPEFGDAEIAFNGVGSQAAETCYLGPTDPFPGESERFYFTKTGREPYDLAVMAAYALWWWHSGKSIEVGSDGELADWEPALEMLEIEFGYVIPVRELFDVSYAWLRFPRGFEVVLELRHESERIEQATLEWAKSTLEYLAKDSRSEAGERLDADVFAALRRERFDRAALLLHTRRPIPGFGRRRFGSILFPDDLSQREAA
;
A
#
# COMPACT_ATOMS: atom_id res chain seq x y z
N MET A 1 -16.25 3.52 -2.45
CA MET A 1 -15.36 3.50 -3.64
C MET A 1 -14.46 2.28 -3.48
N GLY A 2 -14.24 1.54 -4.57
CA GLY A 2 -13.25 0.46 -4.58
C GLY A 2 -11.83 1.00 -4.57
N TYR A 3 -10.86 0.14 -4.34
CA TYR A 3 -9.43 0.47 -4.31
C TYR A 3 -8.66 -0.63 -5.06
N SER A 4 -7.48 -0.32 -5.57
CA SER A 4 -6.68 -1.15 -6.45
C SER A 4 -5.37 -1.53 -5.79
N HIS A 5 -4.97 -2.77 -6.03
CA HIS A 5 -3.62 -3.23 -5.79
C HIS A 5 -2.92 -3.41 -7.12
N SER A 6 -1.61 -3.20 -7.16
CA SER A 6 -0.83 -3.39 -8.39
C SER A 6 0.52 -4.03 -8.14
N VAL A 7 1.07 -4.59 -9.21
CA VAL A 7 2.42 -5.12 -9.30
C VAL A 7 3.06 -4.57 -10.58
N ARG A 8 4.23 -3.95 -10.44
CA ARG A 8 5.09 -3.59 -11.58
C ARG A 8 6.28 -4.53 -11.66
N ILE A 9 6.66 -4.90 -12.87
CA ILE A 9 7.84 -5.72 -13.12
C ILE A 9 8.63 -5.06 -14.22
N LYS A 10 9.91 -4.78 -13.97
CA LYS A 10 10.84 -4.30 -15.00
C LYS A 10 11.27 -5.46 -15.89
N GLU A 11 11.49 -5.22 -17.18
CA GLU A 11 11.84 -6.27 -18.15
C GLU A 11 13.00 -7.18 -17.70
N LYS A 12 14.06 -6.58 -17.15
CA LYS A 12 15.22 -7.30 -16.60
C LYS A 12 14.89 -8.28 -15.47
N HIS A 13 13.71 -8.16 -14.87
CA HIS A 13 13.22 -8.98 -13.77
C HIS A 13 12.15 -10.01 -14.19
N TYR A 14 11.67 -10.00 -15.44
CA TYR A 14 10.64 -10.95 -15.89
C TYR A 14 10.97 -12.42 -15.61
N PRO A 15 12.18 -12.95 -15.91
CA PRO A 15 12.45 -14.37 -15.68
C PRO A 15 12.34 -14.75 -14.20
N LYS A 16 12.82 -13.88 -13.30
CA LYS A 16 12.78 -14.13 -11.85
C LYS A 16 11.37 -13.97 -11.28
N ALA A 17 10.64 -12.94 -11.70
CA ALA A 17 9.28 -12.71 -11.26
C ALA A 17 8.33 -13.82 -11.74
N LEU A 18 8.36 -14.17 -13.02
CA LEU A 18 7.51 -15.25 -13.56
C LEU A 18 7.93 -16.63 -13.04
N GLY A 19 9.24 -16.85 -12.81
CA GLY A 19 9.73 -18.08 -12.19
C GLY A 19 9.25 -18.31 -10.75
N ALA A 20 8.72 -17.28 -10.08
CA ALA A 20 8.13 -17.39 -8.75
C ALA A 20 6.68 -17.91 -8.78
N ILE A 21 5.97 -17.87 -9.91
CA ILE A 21 4.54 -18.24 -10.01
C ILE A 21 4.24 -19.65 -9.46
N PRO A 22 5.02 -20.72 -9.76
CA PRO A 22 4.77 -22.04 -9.19
C PRO A 22 4.80 -22.06 -7.65
N LEU A 23 5.67 -21.25 -7.03
CA LEU A 23 5.78 -21.16 -5.57
C LEU A 23 4.57 -20.41 -4.98
N VAL A 24 4.16 -19.31 -5.61
CA VAL A 24 2.94 -18.57 -5.24
C VAL A 24 1.71 -19.48 -5.37
N ALA A 25 1.59 -20.21 -6.47
CA ALA A 25 0.48 -21.12 -6.73
C ALA A 25 0.43 -22.26 -5.71
N ARG A 26 1.59 -22.82 -5.33
CA ARG A 26 1.69 -23.84 -4.27
C ARG A 26 1.11 -23.32 -2.95
N ASP A 27 1.51 -22.11 -2.55
CA ASP A 27 1.13 -21.54 -1.26
C ASP A 27 -0.33 -21.09 -1.23
N LEU A 28 -0.82 -20.42 -2.28
CA LEU A 28 -2.24 -20.07 -2.42
C LEU A 28 -3.14 -21.32 -2.44
N ARG A 29 -2.72 -22.38 -3.14
CA ARG A 29 -3.45 -23.65 -3.17
C ARG A 29 -3.55 -24.27 -1.78
N ARG A 30 -2.49 -24.20 -0.98
CA ARG A 30 -2.51 -24.65 0.42
C ARG A 30 -3.48 -23.81 1.25
N LEU A 31 -3.36 -22.48 1.23
CA LEU A 31 -4.24 -21.58 1.96
C LEU A 31 -5.72 -21.78 1.60
N HIS A 32 -6.02 -21.95 0.31
CA HIS A 32 -7.38 -22.20 -0.16
C HIS A 32 -7.90 -23.58 0.23
N ARG A 33 -7.09 -24.64 0.09
CA ARG A 33 -7.45 -26.01 0.49
C ARG A 33 -7.74 -26.11 1.99
N ASP A 34 -6.90 -25.46 2.79
CA ASP A 34 -6.96 -25.50 4.26
C ASP A 34 -8.00 -24.48 4.80
N ARG A 35 -8.71 -23.78 3.90
CA ARG A 35 -9.77 -22.79 4.20
C ARG A 35 -9.31 -21.62 5.07
N VAL A 36 -8.04 -21.25 4.93
CA VAL A 36 -7.48 -20.04 5.53
C VAL A 36 -7.94 -18.82 4.72
N LEU A 37 -7.94 -18.94 3.38
CA LEU A 37 -8.52 -17.94 2.49
C LEU A 37 -10.06 -18.04 2.45
N PRO A 38 -10.75 -16.91 2.19
CA PRO A 38 -12.18 -16.93 1.92
C PRO A 38 -12.48 -17.71 0.64
N PRO A 39 -13.75 -18.10 0.40
CA PRO A 39 -14.14 -18.78 -0.83
C PRO A 39 -13.75 -17.98 -2.08
N LEU A 40 -13.06 -18.64 -3.01
CA LEU A 40 -12.66 -18.07 -4.28
C LEU A 40 -13.36 -18.77 -5.44
N ALA A 41 -13.58 -18.03 -6.52
CA ALA A 41 -14.06 -18.54 -7.79
C ALA A 41 -12.97 -18.45 -8.87
N GLY A 42 -13.23 -19.08 -10.02
CA GLY A 42 -12.42 -18.89 -11.21
C GLY A 42 -12.47 -17.44 -11.72
N PRO A 43 -11.67 -17.11 -12.76
CA PRO A 43 -11.48 -15.74 -13.22
C PRO A 43 -12.77 -15.00 -13.60
N LEU A 44 -13.80 -15.72 -14.04
CA LEU A 44 -15.11 -15.19 -14.42
C LEU A 44 -16.11 -15.13 -13.25
N GLY A 45 -15.64 -15.20 -11.99
CA GLY A 45 -16.50 -15.21 -10.79
C GLY A 45 -17.31 -16.50 -10.62
N ARG A 46 -16.95 -17.56 -11.34
CA ARG A 46 -17.61 -18.88 -11.33
C ARG A 46 -16.58 -20.00 -11.41
N GLY A 47 -16.95 -21.21 -11.00
CA GLY A 47 -16.05 -22.36 -11.04
C GLY A 47 -14.97 -22.31 -9.97
N ARG A 48 -13.89 -23.08 -10.16
CA ARG A 48 -12.77 -23.15 -9.21
C ARG A 48 -11.70 -22.11 -9.55
N PRO A 49 -11.00 -21.56 -8.55
CA PRO A 49 -9.83 -20.73 -8.80
C PRO A 49 -8.74 -21.54 -9.52
N GLU A 50 -7.94 -20.86 -10.34
CA GLU A 50 -6.86 -21.44 -11.12
C GLU A 50 -5.53 -21.12 -10.45
N PHE A 51 -4.89 -22.15 -9.89
CA PHE A 51 -3.54 -22.07 -9.32
C PHE A 51 -2.65 -23.02 -10.10
N GLY A 52 -2.10 -22.56 -11.22
CA GLY A 52 -1.22 -23.32 -12.10
C GLY A 52 0.26 -22.95 -11.95
N ASP A 53 1.13 -23.74 -12.57
CA ASP A 53 2.58 -23.46 -12.56
C ASP A 53 2.94 -22.30 -13.51
N ALA A 54 2.13 -22.08 -14.55
CA ALA A 54 2.33 -21.00 -15.51
C ALA A 54 1.59 -19.71 -15.13
N GLU A 55 0.42 -19.83 -14.51
CA GLU A 55 -0.44 -18.70 -14.21
C GLU A 55 -1.34 -18.96 -13.01
N ILE A 56 -1.78 -17.87 -12.39
CA ILE A 56 -2.77 -17.84 -11.31
C ILE A 56 -3.90 -16.91 -11.76
N ALA A 57 -5.14 -17.37 -11.66
CA ALA A 57 -6.31 -16.59 -12.00
C ALA A 57 -7.48 -16.92 -11.06
N PHE A 58 -8.01 -15.91 -10.37
CA PHE A 58 -9.16 -16.10 -9.47
C PHE A 58 -9.97 -14.82 -9.30
N ASN A 59 -11.18 -14.96 -8.76
CA ASN A 59 -12.08 -13.85 -8.45
C ASN A 59 -12.90 -14.16 -7.17
N GLY A 60 -13.66 -13.21 -6.65
CA GLY A 60 -14.64 -13.43 -5.59
C GLY A 60 -15.84 -14.25 -6.07
N VAL A 61 -16.61 -14.79 -5.12
CA VAL A 61 -17.79 -15.62 -5.42
C VAL A 61 -19.05 -14.75 -5.56
N GLY A 62 -19.78 -14.91 -6.66
CA GLY A 62 -21.11 -14.30 -6.82
C GLY A 62 -21.05 -12.77 -6.79
N SER A 63 -21.78 -12.15 -5.85
CA SER A 63 -21.81 -10.69 -5.70
C SER A 63 -20.52 -10.10 -5.13
N GLN A 64 -19.61 -10.94 -4.63
CA GLN A 64 -18.28 -10.52 -4.17
C GLN A 64 -17.24 -10.56 -5.30
N ALA A 65 -17.62 -10.97 -6.51
CA ALA A 65 -16.74 -10.89 -7.66
C ALA A 65 -16.48 -9.42 -8.03
N ALA A 66 -15.20 -9.09 -8.19
CA ALA A 66 -14.72 -7.78 -8.61
C ALA A 66 -13.89 -7.96 -9.89
N GLU A 67 -12.72 -7.31 -9.97
CA GLU A 67 -11.77 -7.56 -11.05
C GLU A 67 -11.00 -8.86 -10.81
N THR A 68 -10.73 -9.61 -11.88
CA THR A 68 -9.95 -10.85 -11.84
C THR A 68 -8.53 -10.56 -11.37
N CYS A 69 -8.07 -11.27 -10.34
CA CYS A 69 -6.66 -11.29 -9.98
C CYS A 69 -5.95 -12.28 -10.90
N TYR A 70 -5.01 -11.77 -11.70
CA TYR A 70 -4.24 -12.56 -12.66
C TYR A 70 -2.73 -12.31 -12.50
N LEU A 71 -1.97 -13.41 -12.41
CA LEU A 71 -0.50 -13.41 -12.38
C LEU A 71 -0.03 -14.43 -13.42
N GLY A 72 0.70 -14.01 -14.45
CA GLY A 72 1.06 -14.91 -15.54
C GLY A 72 1.91 -14.27 -16.64
N PRO A 73 2.34 -15.04 -17.65
CA PRO A 73 3.22 -14.58 -18.71
C PRO A 73 2.54 -13.61 -19.69
N THR A 74 1.22 -13.63 -19.78
CA THR A 74 0.46 -12.68 -20.59
C THR A 74 0.54 -11.29 -19.98
N ASP A 75 1.05 -10.34 -20.77
CA ASP A 75 1.04 -8.93 -20.42
C ASP A 75 -0.35 -8.35 -20.73
N PRO A 76 -1.09 -7.82 -19.74
CA PRO A 76 -2.36 -7.17 -20.00
C PRO A 76 -2.21 -5.84 -20.78
N PHE A 77 -1.01 -5.24 -20.80
CA PHE A 77 -0.71 -3.98 -21.47
C PHE A 77 0.50 -4.10 -22.43
N PRO A 78 0.34 -4.86 -23.53
CA PRO A 78 1.45 -5.13 -24.44
C PRO A 78 1.97 -3.82 -25.08
N GLY A 79 3.29 -3.62 -25.00
CA GLY A 79 3.99 -2.49 -25.61
C GLY A 79 4.69 -1.56 -24.64
N GLU A 80 4.54 -1.78 -23.32
CA GLU A 80 5.29 -1.06 -22.29
C GLU A 80 6.62 -1.79 -21.96
N SER A 81 7.62 -1.04 -21.51
CA SER A 81 8.91 -1.60 -21.05
C SER A 81 8.80 -2.33 -19.71
N GLU A 82 7.63 -2.25 -19.07
CA GLU A 82 7.32 -2.84 -17.79
C GLU A 82 5.98 -3.55 -17.89
N ARG A 83 5.83 -4.67 -17.18
CA ARG A 83 4.54 -5.34 -17.03
C ARG A 83 3.83 -4.74 -15.85
N PHE A 84 2.57 -4.37 -16.07
CA PHE A 84 1.71 -3.80 -15.05
C PHE A 84 0.51 -4.72 -14.81
N TYR A 85 0.44 -5.31 -13.62
CA TYR A 85 -0.72 -6.05 -13.15
C TYR A 85 -1.44 -5.18 -12.14
N PHE A 86 -2.76 -5.11 -12.20
CA PHE A 86 -3.55 -4.51 -11.14
C PHE A 86 -4.85 -5.28 -10.95
N THR A 87 -5.45 -5.10 -9.78
CA THR A 87 -6.74 -5.71 -9.45
C THR A 87 -7.52 -4.73 -8.60
N LYS A 88 -8.65 -4.26 -9.11
CA LYS A 88 -9.64 -3.48 -8.38
C LYS A 88 -10.42 -4.38 -7.43
N THR A 89 -10.55 -3.89 -6.22
CA THR A 89 -11.12 -4.57 -5.07
C THR A 89 -12.15 -3.69 -4.36
N GLY A 90 -12.90 -4.27 -3.42
CA GLY A 90 -14.15 -3.70 -2.91
C GLY A 90 -14.26 -3.59 -1.38
N ARG A 91 -13.17 -3.87 -0.64
CA ARG A 91 -13.16 -4.23 0.79
C ARG A 91 -13.97 -5.48 1.06
N GLU A 92 -13.96 -6.41 0.12
CA GLU A 92 -14.64 -7.69 0.22
C GLU A 92 -13.69 -8.75 0.77
N PRO A 93 -14.19 -9.90 1.28
CA PRO A 93 -13.32 -10.99 1.73
C PRO A 93 -12.29 -11.41 0.66
N TYR A 94 -12.66 -11.35 -0.62
CA TYR A 94 -11.78 -11.63 -1.76
C TYR A 94 -10.46 -10.84 -1.74
N ASP A 95 -10.47 -9.61 -1.21
CA ASP A 95 -9.33 -8.71 -1.19
C ASP A 95 -8.16 -9.31 -0.40
N LEU A 96 -8.46 -10.09 0.66
CA LEU A 96 -7.45 -10.82 1.43
C LEU A 96 -6.61 -11.76 0.54
N ALA A 97 -7.26 -12.43 -0.42
CA ALA A 97 -6.58 -13.32 -1.35
C ALA A 97 -5.73 -12.57 -2.38
N VAL A 98 -6.20 -11.40 -2.85
CA VAL A 98 -5.43 -10.53 -3.76
C VAL A 98 -4.16 -10.04 -3.07
N MET A 99 -4.29 -9.49 -1.87
CA MET A 99 -3.15 -8.99 -1.08
C MET A 99 -2.16 -10.12 -0.75
N ALA A 100 -2.66 -11.30 -0.37
CA ALA A 100 -1.82 -12.46 -0.12
C ALA A 100 -1.07 -12.93 -1.39
N ALA A 101 -1.73 -12.93 -2.56
CA ALA A 101 -1.10 -13.32 -3.82
C ALA A 101 0.05 -12.38 -4.19
N TYR A 102 -0.13 -11.06 -4.05
CA TYR A 102 0.91 -10.08 -4.36
C TYR A 102 2.05 -10.10 -3.33
N ALA A 103 1.74 -10.26 -2.04
CA ALA A 103 2.75 -10.42 -0.99
C ALA A 103 3.58 -11.70 -1.17
N LEU A 104 2.96 -12.83 -1.51
CA LEU A 104 3.65 -14.07 -1.86
C LEU A 104 4.51 -13.91 -3.12
N TRP A 105 4.00 -13.19 -4.13
CA TRP A 105 4.78 -12.95 -5.35
C TRP A 105 6.01 -12.12 -5.06
N TRP A 106 5.89 -11.08 -4.24
CA TRP A 106 7.01 -10.27 -3.79
C TRP A 106 8.00 -11.11 -2.98
N TRP A 107 7.52 -11.92 -2.05
CA TRP A 107 8.36 -12.79 -1.23
C TRP A 107 9.19 -13.77 -2.08
N HIS A 108 8.54 -14.51 -2.98
CA HIS A 108 9.21 -15.55 -3.78
C HIS A 108 10.05 -14.98 -4.91
N SER A 109 9.73 -13.78 -5.43
CA SER A 109 10.53 -13.11 -6.45
C SER A 109 11.60 -12.17 -5.86
N GLY A 110 11.54 -11.86 -4.57
CA GLY A 110 12.31 -10.81 -3.92
C GLY A 110 11.97 -9.42 -4.49
N LYS A 111 12.96 -8.50 -4.50
CA LYS A 111 12.83 -7.14 -5.07
C LYS A 111 12.74 -7.10 -6.61
N SER A 112 12.25 -8.16 -7.24
CA SER A 112 12.06 -8.25 -8.69
C SER A 112 10.70 -7.71 -9.14
N ILE A 113 9.79 -7.48 -8.21
CA ILE A 113 8.53 -6.79 -8.45
C ILE A 113 8.38 -5.62 -7.47
N GLU A 114 7.61 -4.61 -7.87
CA GLU A 114 7.21 -3.48 -7.03
C GLU A 114 5.72 -3.61 -6.75
N VAL A 115 5.32 -3.66 -5.48
CA VAL A 115 3.91 -3.77 -5.09
C VAL A 115 3.36 -2.39 -4.77
N GLY A 116 2.23 -2.04 -5.37
CA GLY A 116 1.52 -0.78 -5.17
C GLY A 116 0.11 -1.00 -4.62
N SER A 117 -0.43 0.01 -3.95
CA SER A 117 -1.83 0.05 -3.54
C SER A 117 -2.29 1.50 -3.38
N ASP A 118 -3.48 1.83 -3.89
CA ASP A 118 -4.16 3.10 -3.59
C ASP A 118 -5.03 3.02 -2.30
N GLY A 119 -5.01 1.86 -1.62
CA GLY A 119 -5.64 1.61 -0.32
C GLY A 119 -4.74 1.95 0.87
N GLU A 120 -5.26 1.72 2.09
CA GLU A 120 -4.51 1.97 3.31
C GLU A 120 -3.53 0.82 3.59
N LEU A 121 -2.33 1.11 4.10
CA LEU A 121 -1.38 0.03 4.46
C LEU A 121 -1.93 -0.91 5.54
N ALA A 122 -2.79 -0.39 6.42
CA ALA A 122 -3.47 -1.18 7.43
C ALA A 122 -4.39 -2.26 6.83
N ASP A 123 -4.91 -2.05 5.61
CA ASP A 123 -5.75 -3.04 4.92
C ASP A 123 -4.93 -4.32 4.60
N TRP A 124 -3.61 -4.23 4.51
CA TRP A 124 -2.72 -5.35 4.21
C TRP A 124 -2.28 -6.16 5.43
N GLU A 125 -2.39 -5.63 6.65
CA GLU A 125 -1.96 -6.31 7.89
C GLU A 125 -2.53 -7.74 8.01
N PRO A 126 -3.84 -7.99 7.77
CA PRO A 126 -4.40 -9.34 7.87
C PRO A 126 -3.76 -10.34 6.89
N ALA A 127 -3.42 -9.89 5.68
CA ALA A 127 -2.78 -10.76 4.69
C ALA A 127 -1.37 -11.13 5.13
N LEU A 128 -0.61 -10.17 5.65
CA LEU A 128 0.77 -10.39 6.08
C LEU A 128 0.85 -11.24 7.34
N GLU A 129 -0.01 -10.98 8.34
CA GLU A 129 -0.13 -11.79 9.55
C GLU A 129 -0.48 -13.25 9.21
N MET A 130 -1.44 -13.45 8.29
CA MET A 130 -1.81 -14.79 7.81
C MET A 130 -0.60 -15.52 7.19
N LEU A 131 0.19 -14.85 6.37
CA LEU A 131 1.37 -15.46 5.74
C LEU A 131 2.48 -15.79 6.74
N GLU A 132 2.65 -14.96 7.77
CA GLU A 132 3.56 -15.25 8.88
C GLU A 132 3.11 -16.48 9.67
N ILE A 133 1.82 -16.58 10.03
CA ILE A 133 1.28 -17.71 10.79
C ILE A 133 1.38 -19.03 9.99
N GLU A 134 0.99 -19.01 8.71
CA GLU A 134 0.85 -20.24 7.92
C GLU A 134 2.18 -20.77 7.34
N PHE A 135 3.14 -19.88 7.14
CA PHE A 135 4.40 -20.19 6.44
C PHE A 135 5.66 -19.68 7.14
N GLY A 136 5.55 -18.84 8.16
CA GLY A 136 6.70 -18.14 8.75
C GLY A 136 7.26 -17.02 7.86
N TYR A 137 6.48 -16.53 6.90
CA TYR A 137 6.92 -15.48 5.97
C TYR A 137 6.75 -14.10 6.62
N VAL A 138 7.83 -13.59 7.21
CA VAL A 138 7.88 -12.24 7.78
C VAL A 138 8.14 -11.25 6.64
N ILE A 139 7.07 -10.66 6.10
CA ILE A 139 7.13 -9.68 5.01
C ILE A 139 7.06 -8.26 5.60
N PRO A 140 8.15 -7.48 5.59
CA PRO A 140 8.12 -6.13 6.14
C PRO A 140 7.30 -5.22 5.22
N VAL A 141 6.20 -4.65 5.72
CA VAL A 141 5.35 -3.67 5.00
C VAL A 141 6.20 -2.58 4.32
N ARG A 142 7.24 -2.10 5.01
CA ARG A 142 8.19 -1.11 4.49
C ARG A 142 8.86 -1.52 3.19
N GLU A 143 9.31 -2.76 3.13
CA GLU A 143 10.03 -3.29 1.97
C GLU A 143 9.07 -3.70 0.86
N LEU A 144 7.85 -4.13 1.22
CA LEU A 144 6.82 -4.51 0.27
C LEU A 144 6.37 -3.31 -0.58
N PHE A 145 6.14 -2.15 0.05
CA PHE A 145 5.65 -0.94 -0.62
C PHE A 145 6.72 0.11 -0.92
N ASP A 146 8.00 -0.20 -0.63
CA ASP A 146 9.10 0.78 -0.67
C ASP A 146 8.75 2.09 0.06
N VAL A 147 8.19 1.95 1.26
CA VAL A 147 7.77 3.08 2.10
C VAL A 147 8.75 3.34 3.22
N SER A 148 9.13 4.60 3.36
CA SER A 148 9.92 5.13 4.46
C SER A 148 9.00 5.78 5.49
N TYR A 149 9.41 5.81 6.76
CA TYR A 149 8.66 6.53 7.79
C TYR A 149 9.55 7.54 8.49
N ALA A 150 9.03 8.74 8.75
CA ALA A 150 9.66 9.73 9.62
C ALA A 150 8.83 9.91 10.90
N TRP A 151 9.51 9.84 12.05
CA TRP A 151 8.87 10.07 13.35
C TRP A 151 9.16 11.50 13.79
N LEU A 152 8.10 12.26 14.04
CA LEU A 152 8.19 13.61 14.59
C LEU A 152 7.66 13.58 16.01
N ARG A 153 8.57 13.79 16.97
CA ARG A 153 8.24 13.86 18.40
C ARG A 153 8.19 15.30 18.84
N PHE A 154 7.06 15.71 19.39
CA PHE A 154 6.82 17.08 19.84
C PHE A 154 7.07 17.20 21.36
N PRO A 155 7.46 18.40 21.85
CA PRO A 155 7.80 18.67 23.25
C PRO A 155 6.75 18.27 24.31
N ARG A 156 5.48 18.12 23.92
CA ARG A 156 4.38 17.69 24.82
C ARG A 156 4.02 16.20 24.71
N GLY A 157 4.90 15.40 24.11
CA GLY A 157 4.70 13.95 23.96
C GLY A 157 3.71 13.57 22.86
N PHE A 158 3.41 14.48 21.93
CA PHE A 158 2.75 14.11 20.69
C PHE A 158 3.77 13.45 19.77
N GLU A 159 3.37 12.35 19.15
CA GLU A 159 4.16 11.67 18.14
C GLU A 159 3.32 11.66 16.87
N VAL A 160 3.94 12.12 15.80
CA VAL A 160 3.40 12.06 14.44
C VAL A 160 4.30 11.11 13.67
N VAL A 161 3.69 10.11 13.04
CA VAL A 161 4.38 9.28 12.05
C VAL A 161 4.02 9.83 10.68
N LEU A 162 5.02 10.06 9.85
CA LEU A 162 4.88 10.39 8.44
C LEU A 162 5.21 9.13 7.64
N GLU A 163 4.27 8.65 6.84
CA GLU A 163 4.59 7.71 5.76
C GLU A 163 5.15 8.49 4.56
N LEU A 164 6.15 7.93 3.89
CA LEU A 164 6.78 8.52 2.71
C LEU A 164 6.86 7.41 1.66
N ARG A 165 6.12 7.56 0.56
CA ARG A 165 6.13 6.58 -0.54
C ARG A 165 7.11 7.05 -1.61
N HIS A 166 8.08 6.21 -1.95
CA HIS A 166 8.99 6.46 -3.08
C HIS A 166 8.27 6.09 -4.37
N GLU A 167 7.63 7.04 -5.03
CA GLU A 167 7.27 6.88 -6.45
C GLU A 167 8.20 7.80 -7.30
N SER A 168 8.21 7.69 -8.64
CA SER A 168 9.24 8.24 -9.56
C SER A 168 9.49 9.79 -9.63
N GLU A 169 10.71 10.29 -9.51
CA GLU A 169 11.26 11.55 -10.09
C GLU A 169 10.57 12.95 -10.02
N ARG A 170 9.35 13.17 -9.49
CA ARG A 170 8.79 14.54 -9.33
C ARG A 170 7.95 14.71 -8.08
N ILE A 171 8.53 15.25 -7.01
CA ILE A 171 7.78 16.03 -6.01
C ILE A 171 7.68 17.47 -6.51
N GLU A 172 6.45 17.95 -6.61
CA GLU A 172 6.19 19.38 -6.69
C GLU A 172 6.48 20.02 -5.32
N GLN A 173 7.28 21.09 -5.33
CA GLN A 173 7.69 21.90 -4.19
C GLN A 173 6.53 22.27 -3.23
N ALA A 174 5.29 22.24 -3.72
CA ALA A 174 4.06 22.39 -2.98
C ALA A 174 3.85 21.34 -1.85
N THR A 175 4.22 20.07 -2.04
CA THR A 175 4.02 19.01 -1.00
C THR A 175 4.93 19.24 0.20
N LEU A 176 6.17 19.65 -0.06
CA LEU A 176 7.14 20.04 0.96
C LEU A 176 6.70 21.31 1.68
N GLU A 177 6.26 22.34 0.96
CA GLU A 177 5.78 23.59 1.57
C GLU A 177 4.47 23.38 2.36
N TRP A 178 3.60 22.45 1.94
CA TRP A 178 2.39 22.10 2.70
C TRP A 178 2.71 21.32 3.99
N ALA A 179 3.58 20.30 3.91
CA ALA A 179 4.01 19.57 5.10
C ALA A 179 4.67 20.52 6.12
N LYS A 180 5.48 21.44 5.61
CA LYS A 180 6.08 22.54 6.37
C LYS A 180 5.03 23.46 7.00
N SER A 181 4.07 23.97 6.23
CA SER A 181 2.99 24.83 6.74
C SER A 181 2.13 24.13 7.80
N THR A 182 1.85 22.84 7.62
CA THR A 182 1.07 22.03 8.58
C THR A 182 1.84 21.81 9.88
N LEU A 183 3.13 21.51 9.80
CA LEU A 183 3.99 21.37 10.97
C LEU A 183 4.18 22.72 11.69
N GLU A 184 4.34 23.82 10.95
CA GLU A 184 4.39 25.18 11.50
C GLU A 184 3.08 25.58 12.18
N TYR A 185 1.93 25.22 11.61
CA TYR A 185 0.62 25.46 12.21
C TYR A 185 0.45 24.69 13.52
N LEU A 186 0.78 23.39 13.53
CA LEU A 186 0.75 22.56 14.73
C LEU A 186 1.72 23.06 15.81
N ALA A 187 2.87 23.62 15.41
CA ALA A 187 3.82 24.25 16.31
C ALA A 187 3.28 25.57 16.89
N LYS A 188 2.63 26.42 16.08
CA LYS A 188 2.05 27.71 16.49
C LYS A 188 0.88 27.56 17.47
N ASP A 189 0.05 26.53 17.29
CA ASP A 189 -1.08 26.27 18.19
C ASP A 189 -0.62 25.70 19.56
N SER A 190 0.59 25.14 19.62
CA SER A 190 1.27 24.73 20.85
C SER A 190 1.91 25.91 21.60
N ARG A 191 1.14 26.94 21.96
CA ARG A 191 1.65 28.14 22.68
C ARG A 191 2.42 27.78 23.96
N SER A 192 3.74 27.71 23.84
CA SER A 192 4.80 27.77 24.85
C SER A 192 6.14 27.74 24.10
N GLU A 193 7.20 28.30 24.66
CA GLU A 193 8.58 28.52 24.14
C GLU A 193 9.27 27.35 23.39
N ALA A 194 8.62 26.19 23.24
CA ALA A 194 9.12 25.01 22.58
C ALA A 194 8.97 25.02 21.03
N GLY A 195 8.25 26.00 20.46
CA GLY A 195 8.08 26.17 19.01
C GLY A 195 9.36 26.57 18.27
N GLU A 196 10.28 27.28 18.92
CA GLU A 196 11.51 27.78 18.26
C GLU A 196 12.59 26.71 18.04
N ARG A 197 12.54 25.59 18.77
CA ARG A 197 13.49 24.47 18.59
C ARG A 197 13.04 23.43 17.56
N LEU A 198 11.77 23.47 17.14
CA LEU A 198 11.22 22.49 16.20
C LEU A 198 11.74 22.70 14.78
N ASP A 199 12.17 23.92 14.44
CA ASP A 199 12.59 24.30 13.09
C ASP A 199 13.91 23.63 12.69
N ALA A 200 15.00 23.83 13.42
CA ALA A 200 16.33 23.51 12.89
C ALA A 200 16.57 22.01 12.65
N ASP A 201 16.16 21.15 13.57
CA ASP A 201 16.47 19.71 13.52
C ASP A 201 15.52 18.92 12.60
N VAL A 202 14.23 19.29 12.57
CA VAL A 202 13.26 18.69 11.64
C VAL A 202 13.57 19.11 10.21
N PHE A 203 13.89 20.38 9.97
CA PHE A 203 14.32 20.83 8.63
C PHE A 203 15.71 20.29 8.25
N ALA A 204 16.63 20.08 9.20
CA ALA A 204 17.91 19.44 8.91
C ALA A 204 17.73 17.95 8.55
N ALA A 205 16.81 17.24 9.19
CA ALA A 205 16.44 15.86 8.84
C ALA A 205 15.73 15.80 7.48
N LEU A 206 14.79 16.72 7.22
CA LEU A 206 14.10 16.82 5.93
C LEU A 206 15.00 17.27 4.77
N ARG A 207 16.07 18.04 5.04
CA ARG A 207 17.05 18.49 4.03
C ARG A 207 18.21 17.52 3.78
N ARG A 208 18.60 16.70 4.76
CA ARG A 208 19.71 15.74 4.62
C ARG A 208 19.35 14.55 3.74
N GLU A 209 18.09 14.15 3.79
CA GLU A 209 17.55 13.03 3.04
C GLU A 209 16.88 13.62 1.79
N ARG A 210 17.42 13.31 0.60
CA ARG A 210 16.82 13.73 -0.67
C ARG A 210 15.52 12.94 -0.86
N PHE A 211 14.41 13.50 -0.39
CA PHE A 211 13.11 12.85 -0.49
C PHE A 211 12.51 13.14 -1.86
N ASP A 212 12.50 12.11 -2.70
CA ASP A 212 12.04 12.25 -4.07
C ASP A 212 10.54 11.97 -4.25
N ARG A 213 9.82 11.39 -3.25
CA ARG A 213 8.34 11.41 -3.08
C ARG A 213 7.87 11.19 -1.62
N ALA A 214 6.75 11.82 -1.23
CA ALA A 214 6.17 11.74 0.12
C ALA A 214 4.65 11.89 0.08
N ALA A 215 3.90 10.85 0.47
CA ALA A 215 2.46 10.94 0.74
C ALA A 215 2.26 10.98 2.25
N LEU A 216 1.94 12.15 2.80
CA LEU A 216 1.93 12.37 4.25
C LEU A 216 0.69 11.76 4.92
N LEU A 217 0.79 10.52 5.38
CA LEU A 217 -0.21 9.95 6.30
C LEU A 217 0.14 10.35 7.74
N LEU A 218 -0.69 11.22 8.34
CA LEU A 218 -0.53 11.68 9.72
C LEU A 218 -1.17 10.70 10.69
N HIS A 219 -0.34 9.89 11.35
CA HIS A 219 -0.81 9.06 12.48
C HIS A 219 -0.55 9.78 13.80
N THR A 220 -1.61 10.00 14.60
CA THR A 220 -1.48 10.58 15.94
C THR A 220 -1.90 9.58 17.01
N ARG A 221 -1.10 9.44 18.09
CA ARG A 221 -1.43 8.59 19.25
C ARG A 221 -2.50 9.19 20.17
N ARG A 222 -2.81 10.48 20.03
CA ARG A 222 -3.84 11.19 20.80
C ARG A 222 -4.76 11.96 19.84
N PRO A 223 -6.09 11.95 20.06
CA PRO A 223 -6.99 12.78 19.26
C PRO A 223 -6.60 14.25 19.40
N ILE A 224 -6.45 14.93 18.26
CA ILE A 224 -6.21 16.38 18.21
C ILE A 224 -7.54 17.08 18.58
N PRO A 225 -7.60 17.89 19.66
CA PRO A 225 -8.80 18.67 19.97
C PRO A 225 -9.20 19.54 18.77
N GLY A 226 -10.44 19.44 18.31
CA GLY A 226 -10.94 20.15 17.12
C GLY A 226 -10.98 19.31 15.84
N PHE A 227 -10.23 18.21 15.77
CA PHE A 227 -10.38 17.18 14.73
C PHE A 227 -11.13 15.99 15.34
N GLY A 228 -12.34 15.71 14.87
CA GLY A 228 -13.20 14.67 15.43
C GLY A 228 -12.52 13.30 15.54
N ARG A 229 -12.96 12.46 16.50
CA ARG A 229 -12.47 11.09 16.68
C ARG A 229 -12.61 10.29 15.37
N ARG A 230 -11.55 10.23 14.56
CA ARG A 230 -11.39 9.19 13.54
C ARG A 230 -10.25 8.29 14.00
N ARG A 231 -10.60 7.10 14.49
CA ARG A 231 -9.65 5.98 14.54
C ARG A 231 -9.26 5.67 13.10
N PHE A 232 -7.96 5.55 12.85
CA PHE A 232 -7.36 5.17 11.57
C PHE A 232 -8.00 5.90 10.40
N GLY A 233 -7.61 7.15 10.21
CA GLY A 233 -8.10 7.96 9.10
C GLY A 233 -6.93 8.50 8.31
N SER A 234 -6.79 8.01 7.09
CA SER A 234 -6.08 8.71 6.02
C SER A 234 -6.65 10.12 5.88
N ILE A 235 -5.81 11.15 5.93
CA ILE A 235 -6.21 12.48 5.47
C ILE A 235 -6.00 12.45 3.95
N LEU A 236 -7.08 12.19 3.21
CA LEU A 236 -7.07 12.24 1.75
C LEU A 236 -6.86 13.68 1.26
N PHE A 237 -6.12 13.80 0.16
CA PHE A 237 -5.79 15.05 -0.52
C PHE A 237 -7.04 15.88 -0.90
N PRO A 238 -6.90 17.22 -0.99
CA PRO A 238 -7.98 18.11 -1.38
C PRO A 238 -8.09 18.23 -2.91
N ASP A 239 -8.45 17.15 -3.61
CA ASP A 239 -9.02 17.27 -4.96
C ASP A 239 -10.56 17.12 -4.96
N ASP A 240 -11.14 16.65 -3.85
CA ASP A 240 -12.58 16.44 -3.66
C ASP A 240 -13.34 17.70 -3.15
N LEU A 241 -12.68 18.86 -3.08
CA LEU A 241 -13.31 20.13 -2.69
C LEU A 241 -13.67 21.04 -3.87
N SER A 242 -13.31 20.68 -5.10
CA SER A 242 -13.60 21.49 -6.29
C SER A 242 -14.98 21.24 -6.92
N GLN A 243 -15.77 20.28 -6.42
CA GLN A 243 -17.13 19.99 -6.94
C GLN A 243 -18.28 20.29 -5.95
N ARG A 244 -18.06 21.09 -4.91
CA ARG A 244 -19.16 21.57 -4.04
C ARG A 244 -19.45 23.08 -4.09
N GLU A 245 -18.89 23.79 -5.06
CA GLU A 245 -19.27 25.18 -5.37
C GLU A 245 -19.81 25.33 -6.79
N ALA A 246 -20.72 24.43 -7.17
CA ALA A 246 -21.67 24.66 -8.26
C ALA A 246 -23.06 24.18 -7.83
N ALA A 247 -23.62 24.94 -6.88
CA ALA A 247 -25.06 25.11 -6.68
C ALA A 247 -25.37 26.59 -6.92
#